data_AF-A0A7L4CPE3-F1
#
_entry.id   AF-A0A7L4CPE3-F1
#
_cell.length_a   1.000
_cell.length_b   1.000
_cell.length_c   1.000
_cell.angle_alpha   90.00
_cell.angle_beta   90.00
_cell.angle_gamma   90.00
#
_symmetry.space_group_name_H-M   'P 1'
#
loop_
_entity.id
_entity.type
_entity.pdbx_description
1 polymer ?
#
loop_
_entity_poly.entity_id
_entity_poly.type
_entity_poly.pdbx_seq_one_letter_code
_entity_poly.pdbx_strand_id
1 'polypeptide(L)' 'WGYGSHDGPAHWHEHFPIANGERQSPIAISSKSAKYDSSLKPLSFSYDAGTARSIVNNGHSFNVEFDDSSDKS' A
#
# COMPACT_ATOMS: atom_id res chain seq x y z
N TRP A 1 15.97 -5.51 4.24
CA TRP A 1 14.66 -5.71 4.87
C TRP A 1 13.97 -6.85 4.13
N GLY A 2 13.18 -7.63 4.85
CA GLY A 2 12.46 -8.77 4.29
C GLY A 2 11.38 -9.21 5.26
N TYR A 3 11.06 -10.50 5.23
CA TYR A 3 10.06 -11.12 6.10
C TYR A 3 10.62 -12.35 6.83
N GLY A 4 11.93 -12.55 6.81
CA GLY A 4 12.60 -13.60 7.57
C GLY A 4 12.70 -13.24 9.04
N SER A 5 13.18 -14.18 9.85
CA SER A 5 13.34 -14.00 11.30
C SER A 5 14.31 -12.87 11.67
N HIS A 6 15.30 -12.58 10.82
CA HIS A 6 16.39 -11.65 11.13
C HIS A 6 16.27 -10.29 10.42
N ASP A 7 15.40 -10.18 9.42
CA ASP A 7 15.22 -8.97 8.62
C ASP A 7 13.73 -8.56 8.48
N GLY A 8 12.87 -9.23 9.25
CA GLY A 8 11.42 -9.09 9.24
C GLY A 8 10.89 -7.81 9.88
N PRO A 9 9.56 -7.61 9.86
CA PRO A 9 8.89 -6.39 10.36
C PRO A 9 9.29 -5.97 11.77
N ALA A 10 9.56 -6.93 12.65
CA ALA A 10 10.02 -6.66 14.02
C ALA A 10 11.35 -5.85 14.07
N HIS A 11 12.19 -5.99 13.04
CA HIS A 11 13.52 -5.36 12.95
C HIS A 11 13.57 -4.16 12.00
N TRP A 12 12.49 -3.85 11.26
CA TRP A 12 12.53 -2.77 10.27
C TRP A 12 12.85 -1.40 10.89
N HIS A 13 12.40 -1.16 12.12
CA HIS A 13 12.64 0.10 12.84
C HIS A 13 14.12 0.38 13.14
N GLU A 14 14.97 -0.65 13.16
CA GLU A 14 16.41 -0.51 13.39
C GLU A 14 17.11 0.24 12.24
N HIS A 15 16.58 0.10 11.02
CA HIS A 15 17.10 0.77 9.81
C HIS A 15 16.19 1.88 9.29
N PHE A 16 14.89 1.79 9.57
CA PHE A 16 13.87 2.73 9.14
C PHE A 16 13.09 3.21 10.38
N PRO A 17 13.60 4.19 11.15
CA PRO A 17 13.03 4.57 12.45
C PRO A 17 11.54 4.92 12.44
N ILE A 18 11.03 5.38 11.29
CA ILE A 18 9.61 5.68 11.09
C ILE A 18 8.69 4.45 11.24
N ALA A 19 9.22 3.23 11.09
CA ALA A 19 8.48 1.98 11.28
C ALA A 19 7.94 1.80 12.72
N ASN A 20 8.43 2.60 13.68
CA ASN A 20 7.88 2.67 15.04
C ASN A 20 7.14 4.00 15.33
N GLY A 21 6.61 4.66 14.29
CA GLY A 21 5.88 5.92 14.40
C GLY A 21 4.39 5.76 14.73
N GLU A 22 3.74 6.87 15.05
CA GLU A 22 2.34 6.90 15.52
C GLU A 22 1.27 6.56 14.45
N ARG A 23 1.61 6.65 13.16
CA ARG A 23 0.67 6.52 12.04
C ARG A 23 1.07 5.41 11.07
N GLN A 24 1.47 4.27 11.60
CA GLN A 24 1.84 3.09 10.80
C GLN A 24 0.60 2.33 10.29
N SER A 25 0.81 1.55 9.23
CA SER A 25 -0.16 0.62 8.66
C SER A 25 0.50 -0.76 8.52
N PRO A 26 -0.27 -1.87 8.51
CA PRO A 26 -1.74 -1.94 8.64
C PRO A 26 -2.23 -1.72 10.08
N ILE A 27 -3.54 -1.50 10.25
CA ILE A 27 -4.22 -1.50 11.55
C ILE A 27 -5.40 -2.47 11.54
N ALA A 28 -5.81 -2.93 12.72
CA ALA A 28 -7.07 -3.65 12.88
C ALA A 28 -8.25 -2.66 12.83
N ILE A 29 -9.06 -2.71 11.77
CA ILE A 29 -10.23 -1.84 11.63
C ILE A 29 -11.36 -2.37 12.51
N SER A 30 -11.74 -1.60 13.54
CA SER A 30 -12.95 -1.83 14.34
C SER A 30 -14.14 -1.15 13.70
N SER A 31 -15.06 -1.93 13.11
CA SER A 31 -16.27 -1.40 12.46
C SER A 31 -17.16 -0.59 13.42
N LYS A 32 -17.18 -0.95 14.70
CA LYS A 32 -17.91 -0.20 15.75
C LYS A 32 -17.31 1.17 16.04
N SER A 33 -16.01 1.34 15.79
CA SER A 33 -15.26 2.57 16.05
C SER A 33 -15.11 3.43 14.79
N ALA A 34 -15.34 2.86 13.62
CA ALA A 34 -15.36 3.58 12.35
C ALA A 34 -16.49 4.62 12.37
N LYS A 35 -16.15 5.86 12.01
CA LYS A 35 -17.10 6.97 11.97
C LYS A 35 -17.62 7.12 10.56
N TYR A 36 -18.93 7.09 10.39
CA TYR A 36 -19.55 7.48 9.14
C TYR A 36 -19.37 8.98 8.92
N ASP A 37 -18.83 9.34 7.76
CA ASP A 37 -18.70 10.71 7.31
C ASP A 37 -19.55 10.89 6.04
N SER A 38 -20.70 11.54 6.19
CA SER A 38 -21.66 11.79 5.10
C SER A 38 -21.19 12.86 4.11
N SER A 39 -20.11 13.58 4.42
CA SER A 39 -19.53 14.58 3.52
C SER A 39 -18.64 13.96 2.44
N LEU A 40 -18.24 12.69 2.62
CA LEU A 40 -17.44 11.95 1.65
C LEU A 40 -18.22 11.73 0.35
N LYS A 41 -17.60 12.12 -0.77
CA LYS A 41 -18.13 11.85 -2.10
C LYS A 41 -17.91 10.38 -2.48
N PRO A 42 -18.74 9.81 -3.37
CA PRO A 42 -18.49 8.48 -3.92
C PRO A 42 -17.10 8.40 -4.56
N LEU A 43 -16.40 7.28 -4.33
CA LEU A 43 -15.18 6.97 -5.06
C LEU A 43 -15.55 6.44 -6.44
N SER A 44 -14.89 6.97 -7.48
CA SER A 44 -15.04 6.51 -8.87
C SER A 44 -13.67 6.16 -9.41
N PHE A 45 -13.57 5.02 -10.09
CA PHE A 45 -12.34 4.54 -10.71
C PHE A 45 -12.58 4.35 -12.19
N SER A 46 -11.66 4.85 -13.00
CA SER A 46 -11.61 4.67 -14.44
C SER A 46 -10.20 4.20 -14.75
N TYR A 47 -10.06 2.96 -15.24
CA TYR A 47 -8.77 2.33 -15.47
C TYR A 47 -8.62 2.03 -16.95
N ASP A 48 -7.55 2.53 -17.55
CA ASP A 48 -7.15 2.16 -18.91
C ASP A 48 -6.27 0.91 -18.85
N ALA A 49 -6.80 -0.23 -19.32
CA ALA A 49 -6.06 -1.48 -19.38
C ALA A 49 -4.80 -1.39 -20.28
N GLY A 50 -4.76 -0.48 -21.25
CA GLY A 50 -3.61 -0.21 -22.10
C GLY A 50 -2.42 0.40 -21.36
N THR A 51 -2.60 0.81 -20.11
CA THR A 51 -1.50 1.32 -19.26
C THR A 51 -0.72 0.21 -18.57
N ALA A 52 -1.21 -1.03 -18.51
CA ALA A 52 -0.47 -2.14 -17.92
C ALA A 52 0.78 -2.49 -18.75
N ARG A 53 1.95 -2.60 -18.11
CA ARG A 53 3.25 -2.76 -18.78
C ARG A 53 3.90 -4.12 -18.53
N SER A 54 4.06 -4.51 -17.27
CA SER A 54 4.89 -5.66 -16.89
C SER A 54 4.36 -6.34 -15.63
N ILE A 55 4.71 -7.62 -15.46
CA ILE A 55 4.56 -8.34 -14.20
C ILE A 55 5.96 -8.66 -13.69
N VAL A 56 6.27 -8.21 -12.48
CA VAL A 56 7.62 -8.29 -11.90
C VAL A 56 7.57 -9.05 -10.58
N ASN A 57 8.47 -10.03 -10.42
CA ASN A 57 8.80 -10.59 -9.11
C ASN A 57 10.01 -9.85 -8.56
N ASN A 58 9.81 -9.05 -7.52
CA ASN A 58 10.88 -8.24 -6.91
C ASN A 58 11.49 -8.90 -5.65
N GLY A 59 11.12 -10.16 -5.36
CA GLY A 59 11.55 -10.88 -4.15
C GLY A 59 10.74 -10.56 -2.89
N HIS A 60 9.80 -9.61 -2.94
CA HIS A 60 8.91 -9.24 -1.84
C HIS A 60 7.43 -9.51 -2.15
N SER A 61 7.03 -9.33 -3.41
CA SER A 61 5.70 -9.65 -3.97
C SER A 61 5.83 -9.83 -5.49
N PHE A 62 4.73 -10.22 -6.15
CA PHE A 62 4.56 -9.84 -7.55
C PHE A 62 3.95 -8.43 -7.63
N ASN A 63 4.43 -7.64 -8.59
CA ASN A 63 3.92 -6.30 -8.89
C ASN A 63 3.43 -6.28 -10.34
N VAL A 64 2.33 -5.55 -10.59
CA VAL A 64 1.93 -5.16 -11.94
C VAL A 64 2.27 -3.68 -12.09
N GLU A 65 3.09 -3.34 -13.07
CA GLU A 65 3.49 -1.96 -13.34
C GLU A 65 2.56 -1.33 -14.37
N PHE A 66 2.14 -0.09 -14.12
CA PHE A 66 1.29 0.69 -15.02
C PHE A 66 2.02 1.96 -15.48
N ASP A 67 1.64 2.50 -16.64
CA ASP A 67 2.09 3.78 -17.14
C ASP A 67 1.38 4.93 -16.42
N ASP A 68 2.11 5.66 -15.58
CA ASP A 68 1.64 6.83 -14.85
C ASP A 68 2.19 8.16 -15.40
N SER A 69 2.88 8.13 -16.56
CA SER A 69 3.52 9.33 -17.13
C SER A 69 2.52 10.35 -17.71
N SER A 70 1.27 9.94 -17.91
CA SER A 70 0.16 10.77 -18.39
C SER A 70 -1.13 10.31 -17.74
N ASP A 71 -2.05 11.25 -17.47
CA ASP A 71 -3.36 10.92 -16.92
C ASP A 71 -4.23 10.23 -17.97
N LYS A 72 -4.39 8.91 -17.83
CA LYS A 72 -5.19 8.04 -18.70
C LYS A 72 -6.33 7.35 -17.92
N SER A 73 -6.64 7.88 -16.74
CA SER A 73 -7.58 7.31 -15.77
C SER A 73 -8.68 8.29 -15.41
#